data_AF-A0A8S9KGD6-F1
#
_entry.id   AF-A0A8S9KGD6-F1
#
_cell.length_a   1.000
_cell.length_b   1.000
_cell.length_c   1.000
_cell.angle_alpha   90.00
_cell.angle_beta   90.00
_cell.angle_gamma   90.00
#
_symmetry.space_group_name_H-M   'P 1'
#
loop_
_entity.id
_entity.type
_entity.pdbx_description
1 polymer ?
#
loop_
_entity_poly.entity_id
_entity_poly.type
_entity_poly.pdbx_seq_one_letter_code
_entity_poly.pdbx_strand_id
1 'polypeptide(L)'
;MYVKSSLRVDAAIVKVISYFFVLCNTSEEFFVKKADRVELMSFVGLFGAIIGAIQISIFERDALNAIHWSTEAVLPYIGIAIGVFLFYSILTVLLKTNGTAMFTLSLLTSDMWAVLIRIFAYHEKVDWLYYLAFATTAIGLIIYSMYSLFPHHSSL
;
A
#
# COMPACT_ATOMS: atom_id res chain seq x y z
N MET A 1 -14.95 -26.07 17.12
CA MET A 1 -15.13 -24.79 17.84
C MET A 1 -13.94 -23.84 17.63
N TYR A 2 -12.69 -24.32 17.75
CA TYR A 2 -11.45 -23.56 17.51
C TYR A 2 -11.31 -22.89 16.12
N VAL A 3 -11.70 -23.56 15.04
CA VAL A 3 -11.60 -22.99 13.67
C VAL A 3 -12.53 -21.76 13.50
N LYS A 4 -13.73 -21.80 14.10
CA LYS A 4 -14.70 -20.70 14.00
C LYS A 4 -14.33 -19.51 14.88
N SER A 5 -13.64 -19.73 16.01
CA SER A 5 -13.08 -18.64 16.83
C SER A 5 -11.85 -18.01 16.17
N SER A 6 -10.97 -18.82 15.56
CA SER A 6 -9.82 -18.31 14.78
C SER A 6 -10.29 -17.41 13.64
N LEU A 7 -11.20 -17.92 12.80
CA LEU A 7 -11.79 -17.16 11.68
C LEU A 7 -12.43 -15.84 12.11
N ARG A 8 -13.01 -15.77 13.31
CA ARG A 8 -13.59 -14.52 13.83
C ARG A 8 -12.53 -13.51 14.24
N VAL A 9 -11.42 -13.97 14.84
CA VAL A 9 -10.29 -13.13 15.20
C VAL A 9 -9.61 -12.61 13.94
N ASP A 10 -9.34 -13.48 12.97
CA ASP A 10 -8.73 -13.12 11.68
C ASP A 10 -9.60 -12.08 10.94
N ALA A 11 -10.91 -12.30 10.88
CA ALA A 11 -11.83 -11.35 10.27
C ALA A 11 -11.92 -10.01 11.03
N ALA A 12 -11.78 -10.01 12.35
CA ALA A 12 -11.75 -8.78 13.14
C ALA A 12 -10.47 -7.97 12.86
N ILE A 13 -9.32 -8.65 12.80
CA ILE A 13 -8.04 -8.02 12.48
C ILE A 13 -8.09 -7.38 11.09
N VAL A 14 -8.58 -8.11 10.08
CA VAL A 14 -8.71 -7.58 8.71
C VAL A 14 -9.58 -6.33 8.68
N LYS A 15 -10.72 -6.31 9.38
CA LYS A 15 -11.58 -5.11 9.44
C LYS A 15 -10.88 -3.92 10.06
N VAL A 16 -10.14 -4.14 11.15
CA VAL A 16 -9.38 -3.10 11.83
C VAL A 16 -8.31 -2.54 10.90
N ILE A 17 -7.54 -3.41 10.24
CA ILE A 17 -6.51 -3.02 9.26
C ILE A 17 -7.13 -2.18 8.13
N SER A 18 -8.23 -2.65 7.53
CA SER A 18 -8.88 -1.92 6.44
C SER A 18 -9.39 -0.55 6.87
N TYR A 19 -9.91 -0.41 8.09
CA TYR A 19 -10.35 0.87 8.62
C TYR A 19 -9.19 1.86 8.76
N PHE A 20 -8.09 1.43 9.38
CA PHE A 20 -6.90 2.26 9.52
C PHE A 20 -6.28 2.61 8.17
N PHE A 21 -6.24 1.67 7.23
CA PHE A 21 -5.75 1.90 5.87
C PHE A 21 -6.52 3.03 5.18
N VAL A 22 -7.86 2.99 5.19
CA VAL A 22 -8.69 4.05 4.59
C VAL A 22 -8.51 5.38 5.33
N LEU A 23 -8.47 5.36 6.67
CA LEU A 23 -8.29 6.55 7.48
C LEU A 23 -6.95 7.25 7.20
N CYS A 24 -5.85 6.48 7.19
CA CYS A 24 -4.50 6.99 6.90
C CYS A 24 -4.42 7.57 5.49
N ASN A 25 -4.88 6.83 4.48
CA ASN A 25 -4.84 7.28 3.10
C ASN A 25 -5.65 8.57 2.90
N THR A 26 -6.85 8.65 3.49
CA THR A 26 -7.72 9.84 3.39
C THR A 26 -7.11 11.04 4.09
N SER A 27 -6.47 10.82 5.24
CA SER A 27 -5.75 11.87 5.97
C SER A 27 -4.55 12.36 5.16
N GLU A 28 -3.78 11.45 4.56
CA GLU A 28 -2.63 11.77 3.72
C GLU A 28 -3.05 12.58 2.48
N GLU A 29 -4.15 12.21 1.82
CA GLU A 29 -4.73 13.01 0.73
C GLU A 29 -5.14 14.41 1.19
N PHE A 30 -5.76 14.53 2.37
CA PHE A 30 -6.14 15.81 2.92
C PHE A 30 -4.91 16.70 3.16
N PHE A 31 -3.86 16.15 3.76
CA PHE A 31 -2.66 16.93 4.05
C PHE A 31 -1.84 17.25 2.80
N VAL A 32 -1.67 16.32 1.85
CA VAL A 32 -0.88 16.56 0.61
C VAL A 32 -1.54 17.60 -0.31
N LYS A 33 -2.86 17.78 -0.20
CA LYS A 33 -3.61 18.81 -0.93
C LYS A 33 -3.56 20.19 -0.25
N LYS A 34 -3.27 20.26 1.06
CA LYS A 34 -3.28 21.51 1.83
C LYS A 34 -1.89 22.05 2.22
N ALA A 35 -0.92 21.17 2.42
CA ALA A 35 0.43 21.51 2.86
C ALA A 35 1.45 21.37 1.73
N ASP A 36 2.67 21.88 1.95
CA ASP A 36 3.78 21.56 1.06
C ASP A 36 4.12 20.07 1.15
N ARG A 37 4.21 19.42 -0.01
CA ARG A 37 4.40 17.97 -0.12
C ARG A 37 5.78 17.56 0.41
N VAL A 38 6.81 18.35 0.18
CA VAL A 38 8.18 18.03 0.60
C VAL A 38 8.29 18.15 2.11
N GLU A 39 7.71 19.19 2.68
CA GLU A 39 7.62 19.36 4.13
C GLU A 39 6.86 18.18 4.77
N LEU A 40 5.71 17.81 4.22
CA LEU A 40 4.92 16.68 4.72
C LEU A 40 5.69 15.37 4.68
N MET A 41 6.32 15.03 3.55
CA MET A 41 7.11 13.80 3.42
C MET A 41 8.32 13.79 4.35
N SER A 42 8.92 14.95 4.60
CA SER A 42 10.04 15.07 5.55
C SER A 42 9.59 14.72 6.97
N PHE A 43 8.44 15.23 7.41
CA PHE A 43 7.90 14.89 8.73
C PHE A 43 7.44 13.43 8.84
N VAL A 44 6.76 12.90 7.81
CA VAL A 44 6.35 11.49 7.78
C VAL A 44 7.58 10.58 7.85
N GLY A 45 8.64 10.89 7.09
CA GLY A 45 9.90 10.15 7.13
C GLY A 45 10.60 10.25 8.50
N LEU A 46 10.69 11.45 9.08
CA LEU A 46 11.36 11.66 10.36
C LEU A 46 10.64 10.94 11.52
N PHE A 47 9.33 11.18 11.68
CA PHE A 47 8.56 10.54 12.75
C PHE A 47 8.43 9.03 12.52
N GLY A 48 8.28 8.60 11.26
CA GLY A 48 8.28 7.19 10.88
C GLY A 48 9.58 6.49 11.27
N ALA A 49 10.73 7.11 11.02
CA ALA A 49 12.04 6.57 11.41
C ALA A 49 12.19 6.45 12.93
N ILE A 50 11.75 7.47 13.69
CA ILE A 50 11.81 7.44 15.17
C ILE A 50 10.92 6.33 15.73
N ILE A 51 9.65 6.26 15.29
CA ILE A 51 8.70 5.24 15.75
C ILE A 51 9.19 3.85 15.34
N GLY A 52 9.67 3.68 14.11
CA GLY A 52 10.21 2.42 13.61
C GLY A 52 11.43 1.96 14.42
N ALA A 53 12.37 2.85 14.74
CA ALA A 53 13.53 2.53 15.57
C ALA A 53 13.12 2.05 16.97
N ILE A 54 12.10 2.68 17.57
CA ILE A 54 11.54 2.25 18.86
C ILE A 54 10.89 0.87 18.73
N GLN A 55 10.07 0.63 17.70
CA GLN A 55 9.40 -0.65 17.46
C GLN A 55 10.41 -1.79 17.30
N ILE A 56 11.42 -1.60 16.45
CA ILE A 56 12.48 -2.59 16.22
C ILE A 56 13.22 -2.88 17.54
N SER A 57 13.53 -1.84 18.32
CA SER A 57 14.24 -2.00 19.59
C SER A 57 13.46 -2.80 20.64
N ILE A 58 12.12 -2.70 20.62
CA ILE A 58 11.24 -3.39 21.58
C ILE A 58 10.91 -4.81 21.11
N PHE A 59 10.54 -4.99 19.85
CA PHE A 59 9.95 -6.25 19.36
C PHE A 59 10.93 -7.16 18.61
N GLU A 60 12.00 -6.60 18.02
CA GLU A 60 12.89 -7.35 17.12
C GLU A 60 14.34 -7.42 17.63
N ARG A 61 14.55 -7.14 18.92
CA ARG A 61 15.89 -7.10 19.52
C ARG A 61 16.68 -8.40 19.35
N ASP A 62 16.02 -9.54 19.52
CA ASP A 62 16.66 -10.85 19.36
C ASP A 62 16.96 -11.16 17.90
N ALA A 63 16.08 -10.75 16.98
CA ALA A 63 16.30 -10.86 15.55
C ALA A 63 17.50 -10.01 15.11
N LEU A 64 17.62 -8.77 15.61
CA LEU A 64 18.77 -7.90 15.34
C LEU A 64 20.10 -8.50 15.82
N ASN A 65 20.11 -9.14 16.99
CA ASN A 65 21.31 -9.79 17.53
C ASN A 65 21.72 -11.04 16.75
N ALA A 66 20.76 -11.71 16.10
CA ALA A 66 21.01 -12.89 15.28
C ALA A 66 21.49 -12.55 13.86
N ILE A 67 21.40 -11.30 13.43
CA ILE A 67 21.84 -10.88 12.08
C ILE A 67 23.37 -10.81 12.04
N HIS A 68 23.95 -11.59 11.13
CA HIS A 68 25.35 -11.43 10.73
C HIS A 68 25.46 -10.26 9.75
N TRP A 69 25.90 -9.10 10.25
CA TRP A 69 26.08 -7.91 9.45
C TRP A 69 27.20 -8.10 8.41
N SER A 70 26.81 -8.40 7.17
CA SER A 70 27.68 -8.48 6.00
C SER A 70 27.21 -7.49 4.93
N THR A 71 28.08 -7.17 3.97
CA THR A 71 27.71 -6.29 2.84
C THR A 71 26.54 -6.85 2.03
N GLU A 72 26.47 -8.18 1.88
CA GLU A 72 25.36 -8.86 1.23
C GLU A 72 24.05 -8.76 2.03
N ALA A 73 24.12 -8.78 3.35
CA ALA A 73 22.95 -8.60 4.21
C ALA A 73 22.41 -7.16 4.17
N VAL A 74 23.29 -6.15 4.07
CA VAL A 74 22.91 -4.73 4.06
C VAL A 74 22.28 -4.29 2.73
N LEU A 75 22.72 -4.88 1.62
CA LEU A 75 22.29 -4.47 0.28
C LEU A 75 20.76 -4.54 0.05
N PRO A 76 20.05 -5.62 0.45
CA PRO A 76 18.58 -5.67 0.40
C PRO A 76 17.89 -4.57 1.20
N TYR A 77 18.40 -4.20 2.37
CA TYR A 77 17.80 -3.13 3.19
C TYR A 77 17.89 -1.77 2.49
N ILE A 78 19.03 -1.48 1.84
CA ILE A 78 19.17 -0.26 1.03
C ILE A 78 18.20 -0.30 -0.15
N GLY A 79 18.08 -1.44 -0.83
CA GLY A 79 17.13 -1.63 -1.93
C GLY A 79 15.69 -1.36 -1.51
N ILE A 80 15.27 -1.91 -0.37
CA ILE A 80 13.94 -1.66 0.21
C ILE A 80 13.79 -0.18 0.59
N ALA A 81 14.79 0.44 1.21
CA ALA A 81 14.73 1.85 1.60
C ALA A 81 14.52 2.77 0.38
N ILE A 82 15.28 2.54 -0.71
CA ILE A 82 15.12 3.28 -1.96
C ILE A 82 13.74 3.00 -2.58
N GLY A 83 13.32 1.73 -2.61
CA GLY A 83 12.02 1.34 -3.15
C GLY A 83 10.84 2.01 -2.43
N VAL A 84 10.87 2.01 -1.09
CA VAL A 84 9.86 2.65 -0.25
C VAL A 84 9.90 4.17 -0.43
N PHE A 85 11.08 4.79 -0.52
CA PHE A 85 11.22 6.22 -0.80
C PHE A 85 10.58 6.62 -2.14
N LEU A 86 10.86 5.85 -3.20
CA LEU A 86 10.26 6.08 -4.52
C LEU A 86 8.75 5.85 -4.50
N PHE A 87 8.30 4.79 -3.83
CA PHE A 87 6.88 4.48 -3.69
C PHE A 87 6.11 5.64 -3.03
N TYR A 88 6.56 6.13 -1.87
CA TYR A 88 5.90 7.24 -1.17
C TYR A 88 5.99 8.56 -1.96
N SER A 89 7.09 8.78 -2.69
CA SER A 89 7.22 9.94 -3.58
C SER A 89 6.19 9.92 -4.72
N ILE A 90 5.95 8.77 -5.34
CA ILE A 90 4.93 8.60 -6.38
C ILE A 90 3.52 8.65 -5.78
N LEU A 91 3.33 8.02 -4.62
CA LEU A 91 2.08 8.00 -3.88
C LEU A 91 1.55 9.41 -3.63
N THR A 92 2.39 10.29 -3.10
CA THR A 92 1.96 11.67 -2.83
C THR A 92 1.59 12.45 -4.08
N VAL A 93 2.27 12.22 -5.21
CA VAL A 93 1.85 12.79 -6.51
C VAL A 93 0.47 12.27 -6.87
N LEU A 94 0.28 10.96 -6.79
CA LEU A 94 -0.95 10.29 -7.17
C LEU A 94 -2.13 10.73 -6.31
N LEU A 95 -1.95 10.83 -5.00
CA LEU A 95 -2.98 11.32 -4.07
C LEU A 95 -3.32 12.78 -4.34
N LYS A 96 -2.35 13.61 -4.72
CA LYS A 96 -2.58 15.02 -5.04
C LYS A 96 -3.39 15.18 -6.33
N THR A 97 -3.13 14.38 -7.36
CA THR A 97 -3.81 14.49 -8.66
C THR A 97 -5.10 13.69 -8.76
N ASN A 98 -5.10 12.44 -8.27
CA ASN A 98 -6.14 11.44 -8.50
C ASN A 98 -6.79 10.93 -7.20
N GLY A 99 -6.32 11.36 -6.03
CA GLY A 99 -6.92 11.00 -4.74
C GLY A 99 -6.79 9.52 -4.34
N THR A 100 -7.34 9.21 -3.17
CA THR A 100 -7.23 7.90 -2.50
C THR A 100 -7.99 6.76 -3.19
N ALA A 101 -9.09 7.08 -3.86
CA ALA A 101 -9.87 6.08 -4.60
C ALA A 101 -9.05 5.47 -5.75
N MET A 102 -8.39 6.32 -6.54
CA MET A 102 -7.53 5.89 -7.64
C MET A 102 -6.32 5.12 -7.14
N PHE A 103 -5.71 5.57 -6.03
CA PHE A 103 -4.63 4.84 -5.38
C PHE A 103 -5.06 3.43 -4.97
N THR A 104 -6.22 3.29 -4.34
CA THR A 104 -6.74 1.98 -3.90
C THR A 104 -7.03 1.06 -5.09
N LEU A 105 -7.62 1.58 -6.18
CA LEU A 105 -7.82 0.82 -7.43
C LEU A 105 -6.49 0.38 -8.06
N SER A 106 -5.47 1.24 -7.99
CA SER A 106 -4.13 0.94 -8.50
C SER A 106 -3.44 -0.16 -7.68
N LEU A 107 -3.61 -0.15 -6.35
CA LEU A 107 -3.12 -1.24 -5.49
C LEU A 107 -3.80 -2.58 -5.80
N LEU A 108 -5.13 -2.58 -5.94
CA LEU A 108 -5.87 -3.78 -6.33
C LEU A 108 -5.40 -4.32 -7.70
N THR A 109 -5.02 -3.43 -8.61
CA THR A 109 -4.46 -3.81 -9.92
C THR A 109 -3.02 -4.33 -9.78
N SER A 110 -2.21 -3.75 -8.88
CA SER A 110 -0.84 -4.19 -8.59
C SER A 110 -0.79 -5.64 -8.15
N ASP A 111 -1.70 -6.04 -7.27
CA ASP A 111 -1.79 -7.42 -6.77
C ASP A 111 -2.10 -8.42 -7.89
N MET A 112 -2.75 -7.99 -8.98
CA MET A 112 -3.01 -8.84 -10.14
C MET A 112 -1.71 -9.22 -10.87
N TRP A 113 -0.71 -8.34 -10.91
CA TRP A 113 0.59 -8.65 -11.52
C TRP A 113 1.33 -9.77 -10.79
N ALA A 114 1.26 -9.79 -9.46
CA ALA A 114 1.85 -10.86 -8.66
C ALA A 114 1.21 -12.22 -8.99
N VAL A 115 -0.11 -12.24 -9.20
CA VAL A 115 -0.83 -13.47 -9.59
C VAL A 115 -0.53 -13.88 -11.03
N LEU A 116 -0.39 -12.93 -11.97
CA LEU A 116 0.05 -13.25 -13.33
C LEU A 116 1.43 -13.91 -13.33
N ILE A 117 2.38 -13.39 -12.54
CA ILE A 117 3.70 -14.01 -12.37
C ILE A 117 3.54 -15.41 -11.79
N ARG A 118 2.67 -15.62 -10.80
CA ARG A 118 2.38 -16.95 -10.23
C ARG A 118 1.86 -17.94 -11.27
N ILE A 119 0.98 -17.51 -12.18
CA ILE A 119 0.45 -18.36 -13.26
C ILE A 119 1.53 -18.68 -14.30
N PHE A 120 2.22 -17.65 -14.79
CA PHE A 120 3.12 -17.79 -15.94
C PHE A 120 4.51 -18.33 -15.57
N ALA A 121 5.06 -17.93 -14.42
CA ALA A 121 6.39 -18.34 -13.98
C ALA A 121 6.36 -19.58 -13.09
N TYR A 122 5.34 -19.74 -12.24
CA TYR A 122 5.25 -20.86 -11.28
C TYR A 122 4.22 -21.94 -11.67
N HIS A 123 3.43 -21.71 -12.74
CA HIS A 123 2.44 -22.65 -13.26
C HIS A 123 1.43 -23.17 -12.22
N GLU A 124 1.10 -22.36 -11.22
CA GLU A 124 0.12 -22.73 -10.20
C GLU A 124 -1.32 -22.44 -10.66
N LYS A 125 -2.26 -23.27 -10.19
CA LYS A 125 -3.69 -23.10 -10.50
C LYS A 125 -4.27 -21.94 -9.70
N VAL A 126 -5.00 -21.06 -10.37
CA VAL A 126 -5.67 -19.91 -9.78
C VAL A 126 -7.18 -20.15 -9.74
N ASP A 127 -7.80 -19.74 -8.63
CA ASP A 127 -9.24 -19.87 -8.42
C ASP A 127 -10.04 -19.00 -9.41
N TRP A 128 -11.23 -19.45 -9.81
CA TRP A 128 -12.10 -18.70 -10.71
C TRP A 128 -12.46 -17.30 -10.18
N LEU A 129 -12.59 -17.17 -8.85
CA LEU A 129 -12.93 -15.89 -8.20
C LEU A 129 -11.93 -14.77 -8.55
N TYR A 130 -10.69 -15.12 -8.87
CA TYR A 130 -9.68 -14.16 -9.29
C TYR A 130 -10.04 -13.45 -10.60
N TYR A 131 -10.57 -14.18 -11.60
CA TYR A 131 -10.98 -13.56 -12.87
C TYR A 131 -12.12 -12.56 -12.66
N LEU A 132 -13.02 -12.84 -11.72
CA LEU A 132 -14.09 -11.91 -11.33
C LEU A 132 -13.54 -10.66 -10.64
N ALA A 133 -12.58 -10.82 -9.73
CA ALA A 133 -11.90 -9.71 -9.07
C ALA A 133 -11.16 -8.83 -10.10
N PHE A 134 -10.48 -9.44 -11.06
CA PHE A 134 -9.80 -8.74 -12.14
C PHE A 134 -10.77 -7.91 -13.01
N ALA A 135 -11.88 -8.52 -13.45
CA ALA A 135 -12.90 -7.81 -14.23
C ALA A 135 -13.46 -6.60 -13.45
N THR A 136 -13.74 -6.78 -12.16
CA THR A 136 -14.29 -5.72 -11.31
C THR A 136 -13.31 -4.56 -11.12
N THR A 137 -12.04 -4.85 -10.83
CA THR A 137 -10.99 -3.84 -10.67
C THR A 137 -10.74 -3.08 -11.97
N ALA A 138 -10.69 -3.77 -13.12
CA ALA A 138 -10.50 -3.15 -14.42
C ALA A 138 -11.67 -2.19 -14.77
N ILE A 139 -12.91 -2.61 -14.53
CA ILE A 139 -14.09 -1.76 -14.71
C ILE A 139 -14.01 -0.53 -13.80
N GLY A 140 -13.66 -0.72 -12.51
CA GLY A 140 -13.50 0.39 -11.57
C GLY A 140 -12.47 1.42 -12.03
N LEU A 141 -11.32 0.95 -12.53
CA LEU A 141 -10.25 1.82 -13.05
C LEU A 141 -10.70 2.58 -14.30
N ILE A 142 -11.40 1.92 -15.24
CA ILE A 142 -11.90 2.55 -16.47
C ILE A 142 -12.95 3.63 -16.13
N ILE A 143 -13.95 3.32 -15.30
CA ILE A 143 -14.99 4.28 -14.91
C ILE A 143 -14.37 5.49 -14.22
N TYR A 144 -13.46 5.27 -13.27
CA TYR A 144 -12.78 6.34 -12.55
C TYR A 144 -11.97 7.23 -13.51
N SER A 145 -11.20 6.62 -14.41
CA SER A 145 -10.41 7.32 -15.42
C SER A 145 -11.29 8.15 -16.36
N MET A 146 -12.39 7.58 -16.85
CA MET A 146 -13.35 8.31 -17.69
C MET A 146 -13.96 9.51 -16.98
N TYR A 147 -14.37 9.37 -15.72
CA TYR A 147 -14.91 10.49 -14.95
C TYR A 147 -13.88 11.60 -14.75
N SER A 148 -12.60 11.25 -14.56
CA SER A 148 -11.51 12.23 -14.48
C SER A 148 -11.17 12.91 -15.82
N LEU A 149 -11.38 12.20 -16.94
CA LEU A 149 -11.09 12.68 -18.31
C LEU A 149 -12.19 13.55 -18.90
N PHE A 150 -13.43 13.46 -18.40
CA PHE A 150 -14.50 14.40 -18.70
C PHE A 150 -14.62 15.40 -17.55
N PRO A 151 -13.76 16.45 -17.50
CA PRO A 151 -13.97 17.52 -16.55
C PRO A 151 -15.37 18.07 -16.80
N HIS A 152 -16.15 18.18 -15.74
CA HIS A 152 -17.38 18.94 -15.76
C HIS A 152 -17.00 20.39 -16.12
N HIS A 153 -17.01 20.70 -17.42
CA HIS A 153 -17.11 22.05 -17.91
C HIS A 153 -18.58 22.43 -17.76
N SER A 154 -18.97 22.73 -16.53
CA SER A 154 -20.24 23.35 -16.19
C SER A 154 -19.99 24.29 -15.01
N SER A 155 -19.53 25.48 -15.39
CA SER A 155 -20.00 26.77 -14.85
C SER A 155 -20.77 26.73 -13.53
N LEU A 156 -20.14 27.16 -12.44
CA LEU A 156 -20.38 28.43 -11.72
C LEU A 156 -19.52 28.49 -10.46
#